data_AF-X1AYU4-F1
#
_entry.id   AF-X1AYU4-F1
#
_cell.length_a   1.000
_cell.length_b   1.000
_cell.length_c   1.000
_cell.angle_alpha   90.00
_cell.angle_beta   90.00
_cell.angle_gamma   90.00
#
_symmetry.space_group_name_H-M   'P 1'
#
loop_
_entity.id
_entity.type
_entity.pdbx_description
1 polymer ?
#
loop_
_entity_poly.entity_id
_entity_poly.type
_entity_poly.pdbx_seq_one_letter_code
_entity_poly.pdbx_strand_id
1 'polypeptide(L)'
;DQDFGTYSRILGIEMHPSHNITSGQIYLSTILSERKGRFLGKTVQIIPHVTDIIKERLMEIAEKEDLDVLLIECGGDSRGLRIKHLFRVISTIKVRVSKTYCICSCNPYPLF
;
A
#
# COMPACT_ATOMS: atom_id res chain seq x y z
N ASP A 1 -10.64 7.15 5.86
CA ASP A 1 -9.80 7.42 7.03
C ASP A 1 -10.06 8.83 7.51
N GLN A 2 -9.90 9.14 8.80
CA GLN A 2 -10.02 10.51 9.29
C GLN A 2 -8.93 11.41 8.66
N ASP A 3 -7.81 10.82 8.24
CA ASP A 3 -6.67 11.51 7.63
C ASP A 3 -6.95 12.06 6.22
N PHE A 4 -7.99 11.56 5.53
CA PHE A 4 -8.38 12.06 4.20
C PHE A 4 -8.72 13.55 4.21
N GLY A 5 -9.42 13.99 5.26
CA GLY A 5 -9.81 15.40 5.39
C GLY A 5 -8.59 16.30 5.55
N THR A 6 -7.56 15.83 6.25
CA THR A 6 -6.30 16.54 6.45
C THR A 6 -5.52 16.63 5.14
N TYR A 7 -5.33 15.50 4.45
CA TYR A 7 -4.58 15.45 3.19
C TYR A 7 -5.26 16.25 2.08
N SER A 8 -6.58 16.10 1.90
CA SER A 8 -7.34 16.85 0.91
C SER A 8 -7.22 18.37 1.15
N ARG A 9 -7.23 18.80 2.42
CA ARG A 9 -7.11 20.22 2.78
C ARG A 9 -5.70 20.78 2.59
N ILE A 10 -4.65 19.98 2.84
CA ILE A 10 -3.25 20.40 2.65
C ILE A 10 -2.88 20.43 1.16
N LEU A 11 -3.27 19.39 0.42
CA LEU A 11 -2.92 19.24 -0.99
C LEU A 11 -3.87 20.00 -1.93
N GLY A 12 -5.04 20.40 -1.45
CA GLY A 12 -6.06 21.09 -2.26
C GLY A 12 -6.69 20.20 -3.33
N ILE A 13 -6.61 18.88 -3.20
CA ILE A 13 -7.18 17.90 -4.13
C ILE A 13 -8.32 17.12 -3.49
N GLU A 14 -9.31 16.73 -4.30
CA GLU A 14 -10.34 15.79 -3.86
C GLU A 14 -9.77 14.37 -3.86
N MET A 15 -9.73 13.73 -2.68
CA MET A 15 -9.21 12.37 -2.56
C MET A 15 -10.31 11.34 -2.79
N HIS A 16 -10.06 10.41 -3.70
CA HIS A 16 -11.01 9.33 -3.97
C HIS A 16 -10.92 8.25 -2.87
N PRO A 17 -12.04 7.60 -2.49
CA PRO A 17 -12.03 6.53 -1.48
C PRO A 17 -11.07 5.36 -1.79
N SER A 18 -10.65 5.20 -3.04
CA SER A 18 -9.66 4.20 -3.46
C SER A 18 -8.25 4.47 -2.97
N HIS A 19 -7.93 5.70 -2.55
CA HIS A 19 -6.62 6.01 -1.97
C HIS A 19 -6.43 5.35 -0.58
N ASN A 20 -7.51 4.84 0.03
CA ASN A 20 -7.44 4.11 1.28
C ASN A 20 -7.31 2.61 1.03
N ILE A 21 -6.12 2.06 1.27
CA ILE A 21 -5.88 0.63 1.13
C ILE A 21 -5.76 0.00 2.51
N THR A 22 -6.75 -0.81 2.86
CA THR A 22 -6.77 -1.56 4.12
C THR A 22 -6.29 -2.99 3.93
N SER A 23 -5.73 -3.59 4.99
CA SER A 23 -5.33 -5.00 4.97
C SER A 23 -6.50 -5.93 4.66
N GLY A 24 -7.70 -5.61 5.15
CA GLY A 24 -8.91 -6.41 4.89
C GLY A 24 -9.24 -6.50 3.39
N GLN A 25 -9.17 -5.37 2.67
CA GLN A 25 -9.37 -5.35 1.22
C GLN A 25 -8.31 -6.19 0.48
N ILE A 26 -7.05 -6.12 0.91
CA ILE A 26 -5.95 -6.88 0.30
C ILE A 26 -6.14 -8.39 0.52
N TYR A 27 -6.42 -8.82 1.76
CA TYR A 27 -6.65 -10.23 2.05
C TYR A 27 -7.87 -10.78 1.31
N LEU A 28 -8.98 -10.01 1.28
CA LEU A 28 -10.15 -10.38 0.51
C LEU A 28 -9.83 -10.55 -0.98
N SER A 29 -9.10 -9.61 -1.57
CA SER A 29 -8.68 -9.67 -2.99
C SER A 29 -7.79 -10.88 -3.27
N THR A 30 -6.96 -11.27 -2.30
CA THR A 30 -6.09 -12.44 -2.39
C THR A 30 -6.90 -13.73 -2.41
N ILE A 31 -7.85 -13.87 -1.47
CA ILE A 31 -8.73 -15.03 -1.40
C ILE A 31 -9.62 -15.15 -2.64
N LEU A 32 -10.15 -14.03 -3.13
CA LEU A 32 -10.94 -14.02 -4.36
C LEU A 32 -10.10 -14.42 -5.59
N SER A 33 -8.85 -13.96 -5.67
CA SER A 33 -7.92 -14.35 -6.74
C SER A 33 -7.56 -15.83 -6.68
N GLU A 34 -7.38 -16.36 -5.46
CA GLU A 34 -7.15 -17.79 -5.22
C GLU A 34 -8.33 -18.62 -5.72
N ARG A 35 -9.56 -18.26 -5.32
CA ARG A 35 -10.80 -18.94 -5.77
C ARG A 35 -11.02 -18.89 -7.27
N LYS A 36 -10.50 -17.86 -7.95
CA LYS A 36 -10.51 -17.74 -9.42
C LYS A 36 -9.42 -18.59 -10.11
N GLY A 37 -8.58 -19.29 -9.35
CA GLY A 37 -7.51 -20.13 -9.88
C GLY A 37 -6.23 -19.36 -10.24
N ARG A 38 -6.08 -18.09 -9.83
CA ARG A 38 -4.90 -17.26 -10.17
C ARG A 38 -3.57 -17.89 -9.74
N PHE A 39 -3.59 -18.66 -8.65
CA PHE A 39 -2.40 -19.30 -8.08
C PHE A 39 -2.24 -20.78 -8.46
N LEU A 40 -2.99 -21.28 -9.45
CA LEU A 40 -2.88 -22.66 -9.97
C LEU A 40 -2.99 -23.74 -8.87
N GLY A 41 -3.82 -23.51 -7.85
CA GLY A 41 -4.00 -24.43 -6.71
C GLY A 41 -2.82 -24.48 -5.73
N LYS A 42 -1.85 -23.57 -5.85
CA LYS A 42 -0.75 -23.43 -4.88
C LYS A 42 -1.23 -22.73 -3.61
N THR A 43 -0.54 -23.00 -2.51
CA THR A 43 -0.81 -22.36 -1.22
C THR A 43 -0.55 -20.86 -1.29
N VAL A 44 -1.53 -20.06 -0.88
CA VAL A 44 -1.38 -18.61 -0.77
C VAL A 44 -0.48 -18.30 0.41
N GLN A 45 0.66 -17.71 0.09
CA GLN A 45 1.65 -17.17 1.03
C GLN A 45 1.61 -15.64 1.03
N ILE A 46 1.99 -15.03 2.16
CA ILE A 46 2.09 -13.57 2.26
C ILE A 46 3.08 -13.02 1.23
N ILE A 47 4.26 -13.62 1.13
CA ILE A 47 5.23 -13.36 0.07
C ILE A 47 5.25 -14.59 -0.84
N PRO A 48 5.08 -14.46 -2.16
CA PRO A 48 4.92 -13.22 -2.94
C PRO A 48 3.45 -12.77 -3.13
N HIS A 49 2.45 -13.63 -2.92
CA HIS A 49 1.09 -13.42 -3.43
C HIS A 49 0.38 -12.17 -2.87
N VAL A 50 0.41 -11.96 -1.56
CA VAL A 50 -0.20 -10.76 -0.94
C VAL A 50 0.59 -9.51 -1.35
N THR A 51 1.92 -9.63 -1.41
CA THR A 51 2.77 -8.51 -1.80
C THR A 51 2.55 -8.06 -3.24
N ASP A 52 2.25 -8.98 -4.15
CA ASP A 52 2.01 -8.64 -5.56
C ASP A 52 0.68 -7.94 -5.75
N ILE A 53 -0.36 -8.33 -5.01
CA ILE A 53 -1.65 -7.61 -5.02
C ILE A 53 -1.51 -6.17 -4.50
N ILE A 54 -0.67 -5.96 -3.48
CA ILE A 54 -0.36 -4.60 -3.00
C ILE A 54 0.33 -3.79 -4.10
N LYS A 55 1.32 -4.38 -4.79
CA LYS A 55 2.00 -3.70 -5.92
C LYS A 55 1.03 -3.36 -7.04
N GLU A 56 0.19 -4.30 -7.46
CA GLU A 56 -0.82 -4.10 -8.50
C GLU A 56 -1.71 -2.91 -8.16
N ARG A 57 -2.24 -2.85 -6.93
CA ARG A 57 -3.06 -1.72 -6.46
C ARG A 57 -2.35 -0.38 -6.52
N LEU A 58 -1.09 -0.32 -6.11
CA LEU A 58 -0.31 0.93 -6.12
C LEU A 58 -0.01 1.39 -7.55
N MET A 59 0.33 0.46 -8.44
CA MET A 59 0.57 0.75 -9.85
C MET A 59 -0.70 1.20 -10.57
N GLU A 60 -1.84 0.53 -10.32
CA GLU A 60 -3.14 0.92 -10.88
C GLU A 60 -3.52 2.37 -10.51
N ILE A 61 -3.28 2.80 -9.26
CA ILE A 61 -3.54 4.18 -8.83
C ILE A 61 -2.59 5.16 -9.55
N ALA A 62 -1.29 4.84 -9.58
CA ALA A 62 -0.29 5.70 -10.21
C ALA A 62 -0.52 5.88 -11.72
N GLU A 63 -0.96 4.83 -12.42
CA GLU A 63 -1.28 4.87 -13.84
C GLU A 63 -2.61 5.58 -14.12
N LYS A 64 -3.65 5.34 -13.31
CA LYS A 64 -4.97 5.93 -13.51
C LYS A 64 -4.98 7.45 -13.30
N GLU A 65 -4.17 7.95 -12.38
CA GLU A 65 -4.08 9.36 -12.04
C GLU A 65 -2.86 10.06 -12.66
N ASP A 66 -2.10 9.36 -13.51
CA ASP A 66 -0.86 9.82 -14.13
C ASP A 66 0.08 10.58 -13.18
N LEU A 67 0.28 10.03 -11.98
CA LEU A 67 1.00 10.72 -10.91
C LEU A 67 2.50 10.69 -11.12
N ASP A 68 3.21 11.81 -11.09
CA ASP A 68 4.69 11.82 -11.15
C ASP A 68 5.37 11.34 -9.86
N VAL A 69 4.68 11.44 -8.73
CA VAL A 69 5.18 11.06 -7.41
C VAL A 69 4.02 10.44 -6.63
N LEU A 70 4.23 9.25 -6.09
CA LEU A 70 3.25 8.59 -5.23
C LEU A 70 3.75 8.61 -3.79
N LEU A 71 3.06 9.36 -2.93
CA LEU A 71 3.28 9.34 -1.49
C LEU A 71 2.47 8.20 -0.88
N ILE A 72 3.13 7.33 -0.13
CA ILE A 72 2.46 6.21 0.57
C ILE A 72 2.66 6.40 2.06
N GLU A 73 1.56 6.65 2.76
CA GLU A 73 1.53 6.57 4.21
C GLU A 73 1.23 5.14 4.65
N CYS A 74 2.00 4.64 5.60
CA CYS A 74 1.76 3.35 6.23
C CYS A 74 1.31 3.59 7.68
N GLY A 75 0.00 3.53 7.92
CA GLY A 75 -0.56 3.63 9.27
C GLY A 75 -0.23 2.41 10.14
N GLY A 76 0.10 2.67 11.41
CA GLY A 76 0.31 1.66 12.46
C GLY A 76 1.74 1.61 13.04
N ASP A 77 1.94 0.83 14.09
CA ASP A 77 3.27 0.67 14.71
C ASP A 77 4.20 -0.15 13.81
N SER A 78 5.36 0.43 13.48
CA SER A 78 6.49 -0.23 12.80
C SER A 78 6.90 -1.59 13.39
N ARG A 79 6.63 -1.82 14.68
CA ARG A 79 6.89 -3.10 15.37
C ARG A 79 5.80 -4.15 15.12
N GLY A 80 4.64 -3.73 14.65
CA GLY A 80 3.51 -4.60 14.33
C GLY A 80 3.82 -5.53 13.17
N LEU A 81 3.55 -6.83 13.35
CA LEU A 81 3.74 -7.87 12.33
C LEU A 81 3.07 -7.51 10.99
N ARG A 82 1.96 -6.76 11.03
CA ARG A 82 1.18 -6.32 9.87
C ARG A 82 1.96 -5.39 8.93
N ILE A 83 2.80 -4.49 9.47
CA ILE A 83 3.52 -3.47 8.67
C ILE A 83 4.84 -4.02 8.11
N LYS A 84 5.46 -5.01 8.77
CA LYS A 84 6.71 -5.63 8.29
C LYS A 84 6.59 -6.21 6.88
N HIS A 85 5.44 -6.80 6.55
CA HIS A 85 5.17 -7.31 5.22
C HIS A 85 5.05 -6.18 4.19
N LEU A 86 4.42 -5.06 4.54
CA LEU A 86 4.29 -3.87 3.70
C LEU A 86 5.66 -3.23 3.41
N PHE A 87 6.52 -3.10 4.43
CA PHE A 87 7.87 -2.58 4.27
C PHE A 87 8.72 -3.47 3.34
N ARG A 88 8.52 -4.79 3.41
CA ARG A 88 9.14 -5.72 2.46
C ARG A 88 8.63 -5.54 1.03
N VAL A 89 7.35 -5.23 0.84
CA VAL A 89 6.79 -4.90 -0.49
C VAL A 89 7.48 -3.66 -1.05
N ILE A 90 7.51 -2.58 -0.29
CA ILE A 90 8.05 -1.29 -0.74
C ILE A 90 9.55 -1.41 -1.06
N SER A 91 10.32 -2.13 -0.24
CA SER A 91 11.73 -2.41 -0.53
C SER A 91 11.96 -3.32 -1.74
N THR A 92 10.94 -4.10 -2.16
CA THR A 92 10.97 -4.92 -3.38
C THR A 92 10.52 -4.13 -4.61
N ILE A 93 9.76 -3.04 -4.43
CA ILE A 93 9.44 -2.06 -5.48
C ILE A 93 10.70 -1.21 -5.71
N LYS A 94 11.70 -1.80 -6.37
CA LYS A 94 12.92 -1.12 -6.76
C LYS A 94 12.74 -0.54 -8.17
N VAL A 95 12.54 0.79 -8.22
CA VAL A 95 12.94 1.72 -9.28
C VAL A 95 12.84 1.19 -10.71
N ARG A 96 11.63 1.24 -11.28
CA ARG A 96 11.50 1.26 -12.75
C ARG A 96 10.27 2.06 -13.20
N VAL A 97 10.06 3.16 -12.52
CA VAL A 97 9.18 4.24 -12.97
C VAL A 97 9.97 5.51 -12.73
N SER A 98 9.85 6.50 -13.61
CA SER A 98 10.45 7.84 -13.50
C SER A 98 10.01 8.62 -12.24
N LYS A 99 9.33 7.95 -11.31
CA LYS A 99 8.38 8.47 -10.34
C LYS A 99 8.85 8.06 -8.94
N THR A 100 9.11 9.06 -8.09
CA THR A 100 9.79 8.89 -6.79
C THR A 100 8.78 8.48 -5.72
N TYR A 101 9.16 7.58 -4.80
CA TYR A 101 8.33 7.17 -3.66
C TYR A 101 8.96 7.68 -2.36
N CYS A 102 8.18 8.34 -1.50
CA CYS A 102 8.64 8.79 -0.19
C CYS A 102 7.85 8.08 0.92
N ILE A 103 8.56 7.42 1.84
CA ILE A 103 7.99 6.74 3.00
C ILE A 103 8.15 7.68 4.20
N CYS A 104 7.05 8.14 4.78
CA CYS A 104 7.10 8.87 6.05
C CYS A 104 6.87 7.86 7.18
N SER A 105 7.90 7.61 7.99
CA SER A 105 7.76 6.86 9.25
C SER A 105 7.85 7.86 10.39
N CYS A 106 6.72 8.17 11.01
CA CYS A 106 6.67 8.99 12.21
C CYS A 106 7.07 8.13 13.41
N ASN A 107 8.31 8.30 13.88
CA ASN A 107 8.75 7.69 15.13
C ASN A 107 8.50 8.69 16.26
N PRO A 108 7.60 8.42 17.22
CA PRO A 108 7.48 9.27 18.39
C PRO A 108 8.77 9.17 19.20
N TYR A 109 9.54 10.27 19.25
CA TYR A 109 10.63 10.38 20.21
C TYR A 109 10.01 10.42 21.60
N PRO A 110 10.38 9.51 22.52
CA PRO A 110 9.98 9.65 23.90
C PRO A 110 10.66 10.91 24.44
N LEU A 111 9.88 11.95 24.71
CA LEU A 111 10.30 13.05 25.56
C LEU A 111 10.43 12.47 26.97
N PHE A 112 11.67 12.36 27.45
CA PHE A 112 11.96 12.20 28.87
C PHE A 112 11.51 13.44 29.64
#